data_AF-A0A3R6JXL1-F1
#
_entry.id   AF-A0A3R6JXL1-F1
#
_cell.length_a   1.000
_cell.length_b   1.000
_cell.length_c   1.000
_cell.angle_alpha   90.00
_cell.angle_beta   90.00
_cell.angle_gamma   90.00
#
_symmetry.space_group_name_H-M   'P 1'
#
loop_
_entity.id
_entity.type
_entity.pdbx_description
1 polymer ?
#
loop_
_entity_poly.entity_id
_entity_poly.type
_entity_poly.pdbx_seq_one_letter_code
_entity_poly.pdbx_strand_id
1 'polypeptide(L)'
;MSRITDELSKCGCDMNTTLERFLGDEDFYEKCLIEMLGDSSFRELGEALEQKNVKAAFESAHTLKGLAANMGLDSMLDIVVELVEPLRNGMIDGLSPTYERLIDEKKTYDNIVNG
;
A
#
# COMPACT_ATOMS: atom_id res chain seq x y z
N MET A 1 20.05 9.24 -3.84
CA MET A 1 19.15 8.95 -2.72
C MET A 1 18.80 10.25 -2.03
N SER A 2 17.61 10.70 -2.35
CA SER A 2 16.83 11.70 -1.66
C SER A 2 16.57 11.31 -0.21
N ARG A 3 16.04 12.26 0.57
CA ARG A 3 15.61 11.99 1.95
C ARG A 3 14.59 10.85 2.01
N ILE A 4 13.60 10.86 1.11
CA ILE A 4 12.51 9.87 1.12
C ILE A 4 13.04 8.47 0.78
N THR A 5 13.83 8.34 -0.29
CA THR A 5 14.38 7.04 -0.69
C THR A 5 15.37 6.46 0.33
N ASP A 6 16.11 7.33 1.05
CA ASP A 6 16.97 6.92 2.18
C ASP A 6 16.16 6.39 3.37
N GLU A 7 15.09 7.09 3.78
CA GLU A 7 14.21 6.63 4.86
C GLU A 7 13.49 5.32 4.50
N LEU A 8 13.00 5.17 3.27
CA LEU A 8 12.38 3.92 2.81
C LEU A 8 13.37 2.74 2.82
N SER A 9 14.63 2.99 2.47
CA SER A 9 15.68 1.98 2.55
C SER A 9 15.94 1.54 3.99
N LYS A 10 15.88 2.46 4.97
CA LYS A 10 15.97 2.14 6.41
C LYS A 10 14.76 1.34 6.91
N CYS A 11 13.60 1.51 6.28
CA CYS A 11 12.42 0.68 6.50
C CYS A 11 12.49 -0.69 5.81
N GLY A 12 13.58 -1.01 5.12
CA GLY A 12 13.79 -2.30 4.48
C GLY A 12 13.30 -2.40 3.04
N CYS A 13 12.87 -1.29 2.42
CA CYS A 13 12.52 -1.27 1.00
C CYS A 13 13.79 -1.35 0.15
N ASP A 14 13.83 -2.25 -0.84
CA ASP A 14 14.94 -2.29 -1.81
C ASP A 14 14.78 -1.16 -2.84
N MET A 15 15.26 0.02 -2.47
CA MET A 15 15.16 1.21 -3.33
C MET A 15 16.04 1.14 -4.58
N ASN A 16 17.10 0.33 -4.59
CA ASN A 16 17.90 0.13 -5.80
C ASN A 16 17.07 -0.57 -6.88
N THR A 17 16.49 -1.72 -6.55
CA THR A 17 15.61 -2.47 -7.48
C THR A 17 14.35 -1.68 -7.81
N THR A 18 13.80 -0.96 -6.84
CA THR A 18 12.57 -0.19 -7.05
C THR A 18 12.79 0.96 -8.03
N LEU A 19 13.85 1.76 -7.86
CA LEU A 19 14.13 2.91 -8.73
C LEU A 19 14.49 2.52 -10.16
N GLU A 20 14.97 1.29 -10.42
CA GLU A 20 15.13 0.79 -11.79
C GLU A 20 13.82 0.83 -12.59
N ARG A 21 12.66 0.59 -11.94
CA ARG A 21 11.32 0.67 -12.54
C ARG A 21 10.92 2.11 -12.89
N PHE A 22 11.53 3.08 -12.21
CA PHE A 22 11.32 4.51 -12.38
C PHE A 22 12.48 5.17 -13.15
N LEU A 23 13.30 4.38 -13.85
CA LEU A 23 14.44 4.87 -14.63
C LEU A 23 15.47 5.67 -13.81
N GLY A 24 15.55 5.42 -12.50
CA GLY A 24 16.38 6.17 -11.57
C GLY A 24 15.86 7.57 -11.22
N ASP A 25 14.66 7.94 -11.66
CA ASP A 25 14.05 9.24 -11.40
C ASP A 25 13.38 9.25 -10.01
N GLU A 26 14.14 9.67 -9.00
CA GLU A 26 13.67 9.78 -7.61
C GLU A 26 12.54 10.80 -7.47
N ASP A 27 12.55 11.92 -8.22
CA ASP A 27 11.49 12.94 -8.17
C ASP A 27 10.16 12.39 -8.72
N PHE A 28 10.22 11.58 -9.77
CA PHE A 28 9.04 10.90 -10.32
C PHE A 28 8.52 9.83 -9.35
N TYR A 29 9.41 9.03 -8.77
CA TYR A 29 9.06 8.04 -7.75
C TYR A 29 8.33 8.69 -6.57
N GLU A 30 8.87 9.78 -6.02
CA GLU A 30 8.28 10.48 -4.88
C GLU A 30 6.88 11.01 -5.18
N LYS A 31 6.65 11.57 -6.38
CA LYS A 31 5.30 12.01 -6.81
C LYS A 31 4.33 10.84 -6.88
N CYS A 32 4.75 9.72 -7.45
CA CYS A 32 3.91 8.52 -7.52
C CYS A 32 3.62 7.94 -6.14
N LEU A 33 4.58 7.97 -5.22
CA LEU A 33 4.38 7.55 -3.84
C LEU A 33 3.36 8.43 -3.12
N ILE A 34 3.43 9.75 -3.27
CA ILE A 34 2.45 10.69 -2.71
C ILE A 34 1.05 10.41 -3.27
N GLU A 35 0.93 10.24 -4.58
CA GLU A 35 -0.34 9.95 -5.24
C GLU A 35 -0.93 8.62 -4.74
N MET A 36 -0.09 7.59 -4.63
CA MET A 36 -0.46 6.28 -4.11
C MET A 36 -0.96 6.35 -2.66
N LEU A 37 -0.28 7.08 -1.79
CA LEU A 37 -0.71 7.28 -0.40
C LEU A 37 -2.00 8.12 -0.29
N GLY A 38 -2.35 8.86 -1.34
CA GLY A 38 -3.62 9.58 -1.45
C GLY A 38 -4.77 8.78 -2.09
N ASP A 39 -4.53 7.55 -2.55
CA ASP A 39 -5.50 6.77 -3.32
C ASP A 39 -6.76 6.44 -2.50
N SER A 40 -7.94 6.59 -3.13
CA SER A 40 -9.23 6.38 -2.45
C SER A 40 -9.46 4.92 -2.06
N SER A 41 -8.75 3.97 -2.67
CA SER A 41 -8.86 2.54 -2.41
C SER A 41 -8.61 2.18 -0.94
N PHE A 42 -7.80 2.95 -0.20
CA PHE A 42 -7.65 2.76 1.25
C PHE A 42 -8.97 2.97 1.99
N ARG A 43 -9.66 4.08 1.72
CA ARG A 43 -10.96 4.40 2.35
C ARG A 43 -12.05 3.45 1.85
N GLU A 44 -12.10 3.21 0.55
CA GLU A 44 -13.12 2.36 -0.09
C GLU A 44 -13.05 0.91 0.41
N LEU A 45 -11.83 0.40 0.67
CA LEU A 45 -11.65 -0.91 1.29
C LEU A 45 -12.31 -0.96 2.67
N GLY A 46 -12.06 0.03 3.54
CA GLY A 46 -12.68 0.09 4.86
C GLY A 46 -14.21 0.13 4.79
N GLU A 47 -14.76 0.99 3.94
CA GLU A 47 -16.20 1.11 3.69
C GLU A 47 -16.82 -0.20 3.18
N ALA A 48 -16.12 -0.89 2.27
CA ALA A 48 -16.58 -2.16 1.72
C ALA A 48 -16.54 -3.30 2.76
N LEU A 49 -15.53 -3.31 3.64
CA LEU A 49 -15.45 -4.26 4.76
C LEU A 49 -16.61 -4.06 5.74
N GLU A 50 -16.92 -2.82 6.11
CA GLU A 50 -18.04 -2.48 6.99
C GLU A 50 -19.39 -2.89 6.39
N GLN A 51 -19.58 -2.65 5.09
CA GLN A 51 -20.80 -3.00 4.36
C GLN A 51 -20.88 -4.49 3.99
N LYS A 52 -19.86 -5.29 4.35
CA LYS A 52 -19.69 -6.69 3.92
C LYS A 52 -19.79 -6.88 2.40
N ASN A 53 -19.35 -5.88 1.63
CA ASN A 53 -19.32 -5.94 0.18
C ASN A 53 -18.02 -6.57 -0.30
N VAL A 54 -18.02 -7.91 -0.38
CA VAL A 54 -16.88 -8.74 -0.82
C VAL A 54 -16.27 -8.23 -2.12
N LYS A 55 -17.11 -7.93 -3.13
CA LYS A 55 -16.63 -7.55 -4.46
C LYS A 55 -15.87 -6.23 -4.40
N ALA A 56 -16.46 -5.20 -3.79
CA ALA A 56 -15.82 -3.90 -3.68
C ALA A 56 -14.54 -3.98 -2.82
N ALA A 57 -14.58 -4.73 -1.72
CA ALA A 57 -13.40 -4.91 -0.86
C ALA A 57 -12.26 -5.59 -1.64
N PHE A 58 -12.57 -6.65 -2.41
CA PHE A 58 -11.57 -7.32 -3.24
C PHE A 58 -10.98 -6.38 -4.29
N GLU A 59 -11.81 -5.61 -4.99
CA GLU A 59 -11.35 -4.66 -6.01
C GLU A 59 -10.42 -3.59 -5.41
N SER A 60 -10.80 -2.95 -4.30
CA SER A 60 -9.95 -1.96 -3.62
C SER A 60 -8.65 -2.57 -3.09
N ALA A 61 -8.70 -3.75 -2.44
CA ALA A 61 -7.51 -4.44 -1.97
C ALA A 61 -6.58 -4.86 -3.12
N HIS A 62 -7.15 -5.26 -4.28
CA HIS A 62 -6.37 -5.63 -5.45
C HIS A 62 -5.65 -4.43 -6.08
N THR A 63 -6.30 -3.26 -6.12
CA THR A 63 -5.67 -2.00 -6.53
C THR A 63 -4.49 -1.67 -5.62
N LEU A 64 -4.70 -1.69 -4.31
CA LEU A 64 -3.63 -1.41 -3.33
C LEU A 64 -2.46 -2.39 -3.45
N LYS A 65 -2.73 -3.67 -3.78
CA LYS A 65 -1.70 -4.68 -4.00
C LYS A 65 -0.79 -4.29 -5.15
N GLY A 66 -1.37 -3.86 -6.27
CA GLY A 66 -0.63 -3.43 -7.44
C GLY A 66 0.22 -2.19 -7.16
N LEU A 67 -0.36 -1.22 -6.44
CA LEU A 67 0.32 0.01 -6.05
C LEU A 67 1.51 -0.28 -5.11
N ALA A 68 1.31 -1.02 -4.03
CA ALA A 68 2.37 -1.38 -3.07
C ALA A 68 3.50 -2.16 -3.76
N ALA A 69 3.17 -3.12 -4.63
CA ALA A 69 4.17 -3.87 -5.39
C ALA A 69 4.96 -2.99 -6.37
N ASN A 70 4.30 -2.05 -7.06
CA ASN A 70 4.98 -1.15 -7.99
C ASN A 70 5.94 -0.19 -7.26
N MET A 71 5.56 0.24 -6.06
CA MET A 71 6.35 1.16 -5.23
C MET A 71 7.43 0.46 -4.39
N GLY A 72 7.53 -0.88 -4.43
CA GLY A 72 8.51 -1.65 -3.65
C GLY A 72 8.28 -1.61 -2.13
N LEU A 73 7.02 -1.44 -1.70
CA LEU A 73 6.63 -1.35 -0.29
C LEU A 73 6.30 -2.74 0.24
N ASP A 74 7.32 -3.58 0.44
CA ASP A 74 7.14 -5.01 0.71
C ASP A 74 6.31 -5.30 1.98
N SER A 75 6.52 -4.54 3.06
CA SER A 75 5.73 -4.69 4.30
C SER A 75 4.24 -4.36 4.10
N MET A 76 3.94 -3.29 3.34
CA MET A 76 2.55 -2.98 2.97
C MET A 76 1.97 -4.05 2.04
N LEU A 77 2.76 -4.51 1.06
CA LEU A 77 2.34 -5.53 0.11
C LEU A 77 1.91 -6.81 0.83
N ASP A 78 2.67 -7.25 1.83
CA ASP A 78 2.34 -8.43 2.63
C ASP A 78 0.99 -8.28 3.35
N ILE A 79 0.75 -7.12 4.00
CA ILE A 79 -0.53 -6.84 4.68
C ILE A 79 -1.69 -6.84 3.68
N VAL A 80 -1.50 -6.23 2.50
CA VAL A 80 -2.54 -6.21 1.47
C VAL A 80 -2.80 -7.61 0.91
N VAL A 81 -1.79 -8.45 0.77
CA VAL A 81 -1.96 -9.86 0.35
C VAL A 81 -2.77 -10.64 1.39
N GLU A 82 -2.55 -10.42 2.69
CA GLU A 82 -3.37 -11.00 3.77
C GLU A 82 -4.86 -10.62 3.66
N LEU A 83 -5.20 -9.47 3.06
CA LEU A 83 -6.57 -9.05 2.78
C LEU A 83 -7.11 -9.64 1.47
N VAL A 84 -6.31 -9.60 0.41
CA VAL A 84 -6.71 -10.02 -0.94
C VAL A 84 -7.07 -11.51 -0.99
N GLU A 85 -6.31 -12.38 -0.33
CA GLU A 85 -6.50 -13.83 -0.47
C GLU A 85 -7.82 -14.34 0.16
N PRO A 86 -8.24 -13.90 1.36
CA PRO A 86 -9.58 -14.18 1.85
C PRO A 86 -10.68 -13.62 0.95
N LEU A 87 -10.56 -12.36 0.54
CA LEU A 87 -11.55 -11.68 -0.30
C LEU A 87 -11.71 -12.34 -1.67
N ARG A 88 -10.62 -12.86 -2.26
CA ARG A 88 -10.62 -13.65 -3.50
C ARG A 88 -11.53 -14.88 -3.40
N ASN A 89 -11.59 -15.47 -2.21
CA ASN A 89 -12.39 -16.65 -1.91
C ASN A 89 -13.78 -16.32 -1.34
N GLY A 90 -14.15 -15.03 -1.33
CA GLY A 90 -15.43 -14.57 -0.79
C GLY A 90 -15.50 -14.50 0.73
N MET A 91 -14.37 -14.60 1.42
CA MET A 91 -14.28 -14.53 2.89
C MET A 91 -13.99 -13.09 3.30
N ILE A 92 -14.92 -12.47 4.03
CA ILE A 92 -14.82 -11.07 4.47
C ILE A 92 -14.81 -10.90 5.99
N ASP A 93 -15.28 -11.90 6.73
CA ASP A 93 -15.34 -11.82 8.18
C ASP A 93 -13.93 -11.86 8.80
N GLY A 94 -13.70 -11.02 9.80
CA GLY A 94 -12.44 -11.00 10.56
C GLY A 94 -11.29 -10.21 9.90
N LEU A 95 -11.54 -9.47 8.82
CA LEU A 95 -10.51 -8.70 8.12
C LEU A 95 -10.23 -7.30 8.69
N SER A 96 -11.09 -6.79 9.59
CA SER A 96 -10.93 -5.46 10.20
C SER A 96 -9.56 -5.24 10.86
N PRO A 97 -8.99 -6.18 11.66
CA PRO A 97 -7.67 -5.98 12.25
C PRO A 97 -6.54 -5.88 11.20
N THR A 98 -6.65 -6.59 10.09
CA THR A 98 -5.66 -6.51 9.00
C THR A 98 -5.80 -5.19 8.24
N TYR A 99 -7.02 -4.69 8.06
CA TYR A 99 -7.25 -3.36 7.53
C TYR A 99 -6.69 -2.26 8.44
N GLU A 100 -6.87 -2.35 9.76
CA GLU A 100 -6.30 -1.40 10.72
C GLU A 100 -4.76 -1.39 10.65
N ARG A 101 -4.12 -2.57 10.56
CA ARG A 101 -2.68 -2.69 10.30
C ARG A 101 -2.25 -1.99 9.02
N LEU A 102 -3.02 -2.12 7.94
CA LEU A 102 -2.74 -1.44 6.67
C LEU A 102 -2.80 0.08 6.81
N ILE A 103 -3.79 0.61 7.54
CA ILE A 103 -3.93 2.04 7.79
C ILE A 103 -2.81 2.58 8.67
N ASP A 104 -2.36 1.82 9.67
CA ASP A 104 -1.21 2.21 10.49
C ASP A 104 0.10 2.17 9.70
N GLU A 105 0.30 1.17 8.85
CA GLU A 105 1.43 1.09 7.94
C GLU A 105 1.45 2.30 6.97
N LYS A 106 0.30 2.65 6.40
CA LYS A 106 0.15 3.83 5.55
C LYS A 106 0.60 5.11 6.28
N LYS A 107 0.24 5.30 7.55
CA LYS A 107 0.67 6.47 8.34
C LYS A 107 2.18 6.54 8.50
N THR A 108 2.86 5.40 8.61
CA THR A 108 4.32 5.36 8.67
C THR A 108 4.93 5.96 7.40
N TYR A 109 4.41 5.59 6.23
CA TYR A 109 4.85 6.17 4.96
C TYR A 109 4.43 7.63 4.78
N ASP A 110 3.22 8.01 5.21
CA ASP A 110 2.79 9.41 5.22
C ASP A 110 3.77 10.28 6.03
N ASN A 111 4.26 9.80 7.17
CA ASN A 111 5.24 10.53 7.98
C ASN A 111 6.60 10.64 7.27
N ILE A 112 7.02 9.61 6.55
CA ILE A 112 8.26 9.66 5.76
C ILE A 112 8.15 10.74 4.69
N VAL A 113 7.02 10.84 4.00
CA VAL A 113 6.87 11.79 2.89
C VAL A 113 6.65 13.23 3.37
N ASN A 114 5.96 13.43 4.50
CA ASN A 114 5.67 14.77 5.04
C ASN A 114 6.74 15.32 6.00
N GLY A 115 7.71 14.50 6.43
CA GLY A 115 8.83 14.91 7.30
C GLY A 115 9.89 15.76 6.61
#